data_AF-A0A414UZG4-F1
#
_entry.id   AF-A0A414UZG4-F1
#
_cell.length_a   1.000
_cell.length_b   1.000
_cell.length_c   1.000
_cell.angle_alpha   90.00
_cell.angle_beta   90.00
_cell.angle_gamma   90.00
#
_symmetry.space_group_name_H-M   'P 1'
#
loop_
_entity.id
_entity.type
_entity.pdbx_description
1 polymer ?
#
loop_
_entity_poly.entity_id
_entity_poly.type
_entity_poly.pdbx_seq_one_letter_code
_entity_poly.pdbx_strand_id
1 'polypeptide(L)'
;MVDSKESFAFVPEGEKIGEARLPEVTIPEGKVFKGWSEKEDGSGELFTKDSKVEKNITLYPVFEEKKNTPPVINVEDKELTVGDTFDPLEGVTATDEEDGDISGSIEVLNNEVDTTKVGIYEVTYKVTDSQGASTTKTIYVTVNPKQEVLNEVPVIDASDRVLTEGD
;
A
#
# COMPACT_ATOMS: atom_id res chain seq x y z
N MET A 1 -11.70 -35.80 4.40
CA MET A 1 -12.81 -36.05 3.47
C MET A 1 -13.59 -34.76 3.36
N VAL A 2 -13.23 -33.93 2.38
CA VAL A 2 -14.11 -32.85 1.94
C VAL A 2 -14.50 -33.27 0.53
N ASP A 3 -15.75 -33.66 0.40
CA ASP A 3 -16.39 -34.05 -0.84
C ASP A 3 -16.42 -32.79 -1.71
N SER A 4 -15.37 -32.61 -2.52
CA SER A 4 -15.32 -31.60 -3.56
C SER A 4 -16.39 -32.01 -4.55
N LYS A 5 -17.61 -31.45 -4.41
CA LYS A 5 -18.65 -31.49 -5.45
C LYS A 5 -17.92 -31.39 -6.77
N GLU A 6 -17.93 -32.47 -7.55
CA GLU A 6 -17.04 -32.59 -8.68
C GLU A 6 -17.39 -31.48 -9.66
N SER A 7 -16.56 -30.44 -9.69
CA SER A 7 -16.84 -29.21 -10.44
C SER A 7 -16.59 -29.42 -11.93
N PHE A 8 -16.94 -30.57 -12.51
CA PHE A 8 -16.79 -30.81 -13.95
C PHE A 8 -18.10 -30.57 -14.70
N ALA A 9 -18.00 -30.09 -15.93
CA ALA A 9 -19.14 -29.90 -16.82
C ALA A 9 -19.08 -30.90 -17.98
N PHE A 10 -20.19 -31.57 -18.28
CA PHE A 10 -20.32 -32.36 -19.50
C PHE A 10 -21.04 -31.55 -20.57
N VAL A 11 -20.43 -31.41 -21.74
CA VAL A 11 -21.01 -30.64 -22.86
C VAL A 11 -21.17 -31.55 -24.08
N PRO A 12 -22.41 -31.87 -24.49
CA PRO A 12 -22.73 -32.56 -25.73
C PRO A 12 -22.20 -31.88 -27.00
N GLU A 13 -21.87 -32.69 -28.01
CA GLU A 13 -21.40 -32.28 -29.32
C GLU A 13 -22.32 -31.25 -30.01
N GLY A 14 -21.72 -30.22 -30.61
CA GLY A 14 -22.42 -29.24 -31.45
C GLY A 14 -23.11 -28.12 -30.67
N GLU A 15 -23.11 -28.20 -29.34
CA GLU A 15 -23.73 -27.20 -28.48
C GLU A 15 -22.74 -26.12 -28.02
N LYS A 16 -23.27 -24.93 -27.74
CA LYS A 16 -22.53 -23.90 -27.01
C LYS A 16 -22.48 -24.29 -25.54
N ILE A 17 -21.36 -24.02 -24.87
CA ILE A 17 -21.22 -24.30 -23.44
C ILE A 17 -22.34 -23.61 -22.65
N GLY A 18 -22.53 -22.29 -22.88
CA GLY A 18 -23.63 -21.52 -22.29
C GLY A 18 -23.60 -21.45 -20.77
N GLU A 19 -24.35 -20.51 -20.17
CA GLU A 19 -24.38 -20.34 -18.71
C GLU A 19 -25.18 -21.45 -17.99
N ALA A 20 -26.06 -22.17 -18.70
CA ALA A 20 -26.99 -23.15 -18.12
C ALA A 20 -26.39 -24.56 -17.87
N ARG A 21 -25.13 -24.81 -18.24
CA ARG A 21 -24.47 -26.13 -18.13
C ARG A 21 -23.18 -26.14 -17.31
N LEU A 22 -22.70 -24.98 -16.90
CA LEU A 22 -21.50 -24.87 -16.08
C LEU A 22 -21.92 -24.91 -14.61
N PRO A 23 -21.37 -25.82 -13.78
CA PRO A 23 -21.65 -25.80 -12.36
C PRO A 23 -21.08 -24.53 -11.73
N GLU A 24 -21.69 -24.06 -10.64
CA GLU A 24 -21.07 -23.03 -9.82
C GLU A 24 -19.72 -23.54 -9.31
N VAL A 25 -18.66 -22.78 -9.60
CA VAL A 25 -17.31 -23.13 -9.20
C VAL A 25 -16.99 -22.41 -7.90
N THR A 26 -16.72 -23.17 -6.83
CA THR A 26 -16.08 -22.63 -5.64
C THR A 26 -14.62 -22.33 -5.96
N ILE A 27 -14.24 -21.05 -5.95
CA ILE A 27 -12.86 -20.63 -6.18
C ILE A 27 -12.07 -20.87 -4.89
N PRO A 28 -10.97 -21.65 -4.92
CA PRO A 28 -10.11 -21.82 -3.75
C PRO A 28 -9.51 -20.47 -3.31
N GLU A 29 -9.26 -20.32 -2.01
CA GLU A 29 -8.58 -19.15 -1.46
C GLU A 29 -7.21 -18.93 -2.15
N GLY A 30 -6.88 -17.68 -2.47
CA GLY A 30 -5.64 -17.33 -3.18
C GLY A 30 -5.62 -17.69 -4.67
N LYS A 31 -6.72 -18.20 -5.25
CA LYS A 31 -6.80 -18.57 -6.68
C LYS A 31 -7.73 -17.66 -7.47
N VAL A 32 -7.53 -17.63 -8.79
CA VAL A 32 -8.45 -17.04 -9.77
C VAL A 32 -8.93 -18.11 -10.75
N PHE A 33 -10.22 -18.10 -11.07
CA PHE A 33 -10.79 -19.00 -12.08
C PHE A 33 -10.47 -18.49 -13.49
N LYS A 34 -9.78 -19.31 -14.29
CA LYS A 34 -9.34 -18.94 -15.65
C LYS A 34 -10.28 -19.45 -16.75
N GLY A 35 -11.08 -20.47 -16.45
CA GLY A 35 -11.98 -21.09 -17.41
C GLY A 35 -11.98 -22.60 -17.25
N TRP A 36 -12.36 -23.27 -18.33
CA TRP A 36 -12.59 -24.71 -18.37
C TRP A 36 -11.58 -25.40 -19.28
N SER A 37 -11.04 -26.56 -18.91
CA SER A 37 -10.08 -27.32 -19.72
C SER A 37 -10.58 -28.73 -19.97
N GLU A 38 -10.28 -29.29 -21.14
CA GLU A 38 -10.57 -30.71 -21.44
C GLU A 38 -9.67 -31.68 -20.66
N LYS A 39 -8.56 -31.17 -20.10
CA LYS A 39 -7.64 -31.91 -19.25
C LYS A 39 -7.75 -31.45 -17.81
N GLU A 40 -7.75 -32.42 -16.91
CA GLU A 40 -7.77 -32.20 -15.45
C GLU A 40 -6.55 -31.40 -14.95
N ASP A 41 -5.41 -31.51 -15.62
CA ASP A 41 -4.19 -30.76 -15.29
C ASP A 41 -4.19 -29.30 -15.77
N GLY A 42 -5.25 -28.86 -16.46
CA GLY A 42 -5.35 -27.51 -17.01
C GLY A 42 -4.41 -27.20 -18.18
N SER A 43 -3.66 -28.18 -18.70
CA SER A 43 -2.76 -28.02 -19.86
C SER A 43 -3.46 -28.09 -21.21
N GLY A 44 -4.80 -28.20 -21.21
CA GLY A 44 -5.63 -28.25 -22.40
C GLY A 44 -5.98 -26.86 -22.94
N GLU A 45 -6.74 -26.84 -24.03
CA GLU A 45 -7.38 -25.61 -24.51
C GLU A 45 -8.35 -25.07 -23.46
N LEU A 46 -8.36 -23.75 -23.28
CA LEU A 46 -9.28 -23.08 -22.38
C LEU A 46 -10.60 -22.74 -23.08
N PHE A 47 -11.68 -23.24 -22.50
CA PHE A 47 -13.04 -23.01 -22.90
C PHE A 47 -13.69 -21.97 -21.98
N THR A 48 -14.50 -21.09 -22.57
CA THR A 48 -15.30 -20.09 -21.86
C THR A 48 -16.78 -20.32 -22.15
N LYS A 49 -17.68 -19.54 -21.52
CA LYS A 49 -19.13 -19.66 -21.74
C LYS A 49 -19.56 -19.48 -23.20
N ASP A 50 -18.73 -18.81 -24.00
CA ASP A 50 -18.98 -18.52 -25.41
C ASP A 50 -18.36 -19.55 -26.36
N SER A 51 -17.53 -20.47 -25.85
CA SER A 51 -16.91 -21.52 -26.66
C SER A 51 -17.96 -22.54 -27.13
N LYS A 52 -17.74 -23.11 -28.33
CA LYS A 52 -18.54 -24.18 -28.91
C LYS A 52 -17.71 -25.46 -28.94
N VAL A 53 -18.31 -26.59 -28.58
CA VAL A 53 -17.63 -27.89 -28.59
C VAL A 53 -18.04 -28.71 -29.82
N GLU A 54 -17.07 -29.40 -30.43
CA GLU A 54 -17.27 -30.22 -31.64
C GLU A 54 -17.43 -31.71 -31.34
N LYS A 55 -17.37 -32.09 -30.07
CA LYS A 55 -17.55 -33.47 -29.59
C LYS A 55 -18.06 -33.42 -28.14
N ASN A 56 -18.58 -34.54 -27.66
CA ASN A 56 -18.86 -34.73 -26.25
C ASN A 56 -17.57 -34.56 -25.43
N ILE A 57 -17.57 -33.66 -24.45
CA ILE A 57 -16.37 -33.34 -23.68
C ILE A 57 -16.71 -33.17 -22.20
N THR A 58 -15.80 -33.63 -21.34
CA THR A 58 -15.78 -33.32 -19.91
C THR A 58 -14.80 -32.18 -19.69
N LEU A 59 -15.25 -31.14 -19.02
CA LEU A 59 -14.48 -29.95 -18.73
C LEU A 59 -14.18 -29.84 -17.24
N TYR A 60 -12.94 -29.53 -16.90
CA TYR A 60 -12.45 -29.32 -15.54
C TYR A 60 -12.14 -27.84 -15.31
N PRO A 61 -12.36 -27.31 -14.11
CA PRO A 61 -12.09 -25.91 -13.83
C PRO A 61 -10.59 -25.69 -13.72
N VAL A 62 -10.10 -24.64 -14.38
CA VAL A 62 -8.70 -24.25 -14.32
C VAL A 62 -8.56 -23.05 -13.40
N PHE A 63 -7.68 -23.18 -12.42
CA PHE A 63 -7.35 -22.13 -11.47
C PHE A 63 -5.89 -21.72 -11.63
N GLU A 64 -5.61 -20.44 -11.43
CA GLU A 64 -4.26 -19.88 -11.35
C GLU A 64 -4.06 -19.25 -9.99
N GLU A 65 -2.82 -19.19 -9.49
CA GLU A 65 -2.50 -18.41 -8.29
C GLU A 65 -2.85 -16.93 -8.53
N LYS A 66 -3.52 -16.30 -7.56
CA LYS A 66 -3.63 -14.85 -7.57
C LYS A 66 -2.21 -14.30 -7.46
N LYS A 67 -1.83 -13.46 -8.41
CA LYS A 67 -0.50 -12.85 -8.41
C LYS A 67 -0.38 -11.93 -7.18
N ASN A 68 0.69 -12.09 -6.41
CA ASN A 68 1.00 -11.17 -5.32
C ASN A 68 1.63 -9.88 -5.87
N THR A 69 1.15 -8.74 -5.39
CA THR A 69 1.71 -7.42 -5.68
C THR A 69 2.53 -6.93 -4.47
N PRO A 70 3.58 -6.12 -4.67
CA PRO A 70 4.31 -5.56 -3.54
C PRO A 70 3.50 -4.42 -2.91
N PRO A 71 3.57 -4.25 -1.58
CA PRO A 71 2.82 -3.22 -0.88
C PRO A 71 3.31 -1.81 -1.22
N VAL A 72 2.51 -0.80 -0.92
CA VAL A 72 2.84 0.62 -1.14
C VAL A 72 2.93 1.34 0.20
N ILE A 73 4.03 2.07 0.43
CA ILE A 73 4.20 2.95 1.61
C ILE A 73 3.88 4.40 1.23
N ASN A 74 2.88 4.98 1.89
CA ASN A 74 2.45 6.36 1.74
C ASN A 74 2.99 7.20 2.91
N VAL A 75 3.94 8.06 2.58
CA VAL A 75 4.60 9.01 3.47
C VAL A 75 5.34 10.02 2.61
N GLU A 76 5.39 11.26 3.06
CA GLU A 76 6.08 12.36 2.40
C GLU A 76 7.25 12.85 3.25
N ASP A 77 8.10 13.66 2.64
CA ASP A 77 9.16 14.38 3.34
C ASP A 77 8.55 15.32 4.39
N LYS A 78 9.28 15.55 5.48
CA LYS A 78 8.81 16.35 6.61
C LYS A 78 9.71 17.56 6.84
N GLU A 79 9.11 18.67 7.22
CA GLU A 79 9.82 19.86 7.68
C GLU A 79 9.54 20.09 9.15
N LEU A 80 10.61 20.30 9.91
CA LEU A 80 10.60 20.58 11.35
C LEU A 80 11.39 21.85 11.62
N THR A 81 11.20 22.42 12.80
CA THR A 81 12.05 23.46 13.36
C THR A 81 12.87 22.89 14.51
N VAL A 82 14.05 23.45 14.78
CA VAL A 82 14.88 23.06 15.93
C VAL A 82 14.05 23.08 17.22
N GLY A 83 14.02 21.94 17.90
CA GLY A 83 13.29 21.72 19.15
C GLY A 83 11.91 21.11 19.00
N ASP A 84 11.41 20.91 17.77
CA ASP A 84 10.15 20.21 17.54
C ASP A 84 10.24 18.73 17.95
N THR A 85 9.09 18.16 18.32
CA THR A 85 8.95 16.72 18.53
C THR A 85 8.80 16.01 17.19
N PHE A 86 9.39 14.82 17.07
CA PHE A 86 9.31 14.00 15.87
C PHE A 86 8.95 12.56 16.21
N ASP A 87 7.79 12.09 15.72
CA ASP A 87 7.43 10.67 15.69
C ASP A 87 7.62 10.13 14.25
N PRO A 88 8.52 9.15 14.05
CA PRO A 88 8.78 8.60 12.73
C PRO A 88 7.57 7.88 12.13
N LEU A 89 6.63 7.37 12.92
CA LEU A 89 5.46 6.64 12.39
C LEU A 89 4.23 7.54 12.21
N GLU A 90 4.27 8.79 12.68
CA GLU A 90 3.16 9.72 12.52
C GLU A 90 2.87 9.98 11.04
N GLY A 91 1.65 9.64 10.60
CA GLY A 91 1.19 9.86 9.23
C GLY A 91 1.75 8.88 8.19
N VAL A 92 2.49 7.85 8.61
CA VAL A 92 2.97 6.79 7.69
C VAL A 92 1.89 5.72 7.56
N THR A 93 1.47 5.44 6.33
CA THR A 93 0.51 4.35 6.04
C THR A 93 1.05 3.40 4.99
N ALA A 94 0.53 2.18 4.97
CA ALA A 94 0.87 1.19 3.96
C ALA A 94 -0.36 0.40 3.53
N THR A 95 -0.48 0.19 2.22
CA THR A 95 -1.60 -0.54 1.62
C THR A 95 -1.11 -1.54 0.58
N ASP A 96 -1.81 -2.66 0.48
CA ASP A 96 -1.57 -3.74 -0.47
C ASP A 96 -2.87 -4.17 -1.17
N GLU A 97 -2.79 -4.65 -2.41
CA GLU A 97 -3.98 -5.06 -3.19
C GLU A 97 -4.62 -6.35 -2.63
N GLU A 98 -3.81 -7.24 -2.08
CA GLU A 98 -4.22 -8.54 -1.55
C GLU A 98 -4.58 -8.45 -0.06
N ASP A 99 -3.81 -7.69 0.72
CA ASP A 99 -3.93 -7.62 2.19
C ASP A 99 -4.70 -6.39 2.70
N GLY A 100 -4.92 -5.37 1.87
CA GLY A 100 -5.59 -4.14 2.28
C GLY A 100 -4.68 -3.21 3.10
N ASP A 101 -5.17 -2.69 4.23
CA ASP A 101 -4.37 -1.81 5.09
C ASP A 101 -3.44 -2.62 6.00
N ILE A 102 -2.14 -2.45 5.78
CA ILE A 102 -1.07 -3.12 6.53
C ILE A 102 -0.16 -2.12 7.25
N SER A 103 -0.66 -0.90 7.53
CA SER A 103 0.10 0.16 8.21
C SER A 103 0.66 -0.27 9.57
N GLY A 104 -0.01 -1.21 10.25
CA GLY A 104 0.47 -1.78 11.52
C GLY A 104 1.72 -2.65 11.42
N SER A 105 2.13 -3.02 10.20
CA SER A 105 3.30 -3.87 9.91
C SER A 105 4.52 -3.07 9.44
N ILE A 106 4.46 -1.74 9.47
CA ILE A 106 5.57 -0.88 9.06
C ILE A 106 6.71 -0.97 10.08
N GLU A 107 7.92 -1.22 9.57
CA GLU A 107 9.18 -1.22 10.29
C GLU A 107 9.99 0.03 9.95
N VAL A 108 10.53 0.70 10.96
CA VAL A 108 11.52 1.78 10.77
C VAL A 108 12.91 1.14 10.77
N LEU A 109 13.52 1.03 9.59
CA LEU A 109 14.85 0.43 9.42
C LEU A 109 15.99 1.40 9.80
N ASN A 110 15.80 2.69 9.54
CA ASN A 110 16.76 3.73 9.88
C ASN A 110 16.04 5.00 10.32
N ASN A 111 16.54 5.66 11.37
CA ASN A 111 16.09 6.97 11.82
C ASN A 111 17.23 7.68 12.56
N GLU A 112 17.88 8.63 11.88
CA GLU A 112 18.98 9.43 12.45
C GLU A 112 18.56 10.89 12.72
N VAL A 113 17.26 11.17 12.76
CA VAL A 113 16.74 12.54 12.91
C VAL A 113 17.14 13.14 14.26
N ASP A 114 17.95 14.20 14.22
CA ASP A 114 18.32 15.02 15.38
C ASP A 114 17.59 16.37 15.32
N THR A 115 16.46 16.49 16.03
CA THR A 115 15.67 17.73 16.02
C THR A 115 16.33 18.89 16.77
N THR A 116 17.50 18.68 17.38
CA THR A 116 18.27 19.75 18.05
C THR A 116 19.24 20.46 17.13
N LYS A 117 19.48 19.91 15.92
CA LYS A 117 20.43 20.44 14.96
C LYS A 117 19.76 20.67 13.62
N VAL A 118 20.13 21.79 12.99
CA VAL A 118 19.72 22.08 11.62
C VAL A 118 20.40 21.08 10.68
N GLY A 119 19.62 20.48 9.78
CA GLY A 119 20.13 19.45 8.88
C GLY A 119 19.02 18.76 8.10
N ILE A 120 19.43 17.93 7.15
CA ILE A 120 18.56 17.00 6.43
C ILE A 120 18.94 15.59 6.90
N TYR A 121 17.94 14.84 7.32
CA TYR A 121 18.08 13.52 7.92
C TYR A 121 17.28 12.50 7.12
N GLU A 122 17.78 11.27 7.02
CA GLU A 122 17.09 10.17 6.32
C GLU A 122 16.32 9.29 7.29
N VAL A 123 15.10 8.92 6.90
CA VAL A 123 14.31 7.90 7.59
C VAL A 123 13.87 6.85 6.57
N THR A 124 14.16 5.58 6.85
CA THR A 124 13.87 4.47 5.93
C THR A 124 12.86 3.54 6.57
N TYR A 125 11.75 3.31 5.86
CA TYR A 125 10.68 2.40 6.25
C TYR A 125 10.69 1.15 5.38
N LYS A 126 10.22 0.05 5.95
CA LYS A 126 9.92 -1.19 5.23
C LYS A 126 8.57 -1.72 5.65
N VAL A 127 7.84 -2.32 4.72
CA VAL A 127 6.64 -3.11 5.02
C VAL A 127 6.68 -4.40 4.22
N THR A 128 6.17 -5.49 4.79
CA THR A 128 6.10 -6.82 4.15
C THR A 128 4.65 -7.32 4.25
N ASP A 129 4.13 -7.81 3.14
CA ASP A 129 2.77 -8.37 3.04
C ASP A 129 2.69 -9.80 3.60
N SER A 130 1.49 -10.40 3.59
CA SER A 130 1.30 -11.76 4.16
C SER A 130 1.92 -12.88 3.31
N GLN A 131 2.17 -12.62 2.03
CA GLN A 131 2.74 -13.55 1.05
C GLN A 131 4.27 -13.38 0.87
N GLY A 132 4.87 -12.44 1.62
CA GLY A 132 6.30 -12.20 1.71
C GLY A 132 6.88 -11.18 0.73
N ALA A 133 6.09 -10.44 -0.06
CA ALA A 133 6.65 -9.32 -0.82
C ALA A 133 6.84 -8.09 0.08
N SER A 134 7.88 -7.31 -0.20
CA SER A 134 8.26 -6.17 0.62
C SER A 134 8.51 -4.93 -0.22
N THR A 135 8.26 -3.78 0.38
CA THR A 135 8.63 -2.46 -0.14
C THR A 135 9.41 -1.68 0.90
N THR A 136 10.44 -0.97 0.43
CA THR A 136 11.25 -0.05 1.24
C THR A 136 11.09 1.37 0.69
N LYS A 137 10.94 2.37 1.56
CA LYS A 137 10.86 3.78 1.18
C LYS A 137 11.67 4.64 2.13
N THR A 138 12.49 5.52 1.57
CA THR A 138 13.25 6.52 2.32
C THR A 138 12.63 7.90 2.11
N ILE A 139 12.50 8.67 3.19
CA ILE A 139 12.10 10.07 3.17
C ILE A 139 13.20 10.94 3.77
N TYR A 140 13.09 12.23 3.51
CA TYR A 140 13.93 13.26 4.09
C TYR A 140 13.17 14.08 5.13
N VAL A 141 13.81 14.30 6.27
CA VAL A 141 13.32 15.18 7.33
C VAL A 141 14.26 16.38 7.40
N THR A 142 13.75 17.56 7.08
CA THR A 142 14.51 18.81 7.11
C THR A 142 14.24 19.54 8.42
N VAL A 143 15.27 19.74 9.24
CA VAL A 143 15.20 20.53 10.47
C VAL A 143 15.72 21.93 10.17
N ASN A 144 14.84 22.91 10.22
CA ASN A 144 15.11 24.32 9.98
C ASN A 144 15.48 25.06 11.27
N PRO A 145 16.28 26.15 11.19
CA PRO A 145 16.58 26.98 12.35
C PRO A 145 15.31 27.58 12.94
N LYS A 146 15.29 27.72 14.27
CA LYS A 146 14.22 28.47 14.95
C LYS A 146 14.29 29.93 14.52
N GLN A 147 13.18 30.46 14.02
CA GLN A 147 13.07 31.89 13.75
C GLN A 147 13.09 32.64 15.09
N GLU A 148 14.19 33.32 15.37
CA GLU A 148 14.26 34.26 16.49
C GLU A 148 13.41 35.48 16.16
N VAL A 149 12.43 35.80 17.02
CA VAL A 149 11.69 37.06 16.92
C VAL A 149 12.67 38.17 17.32
N LEU A 150 13.07 39.01 16.37
CA LEU A 150 13.95 40.14 16.63
C LEU A 150 13.29 41.02 17.70
N ASN A 151 13.99 41.35 18.78
CA ASN A 151 13.48 42.28 19.78
C ASN A 151 13.30 43.67 19.15
N GLU A 152 12.17 44.32 19.41
CA GLU A 152 11.92 45.67 18.92
C GLU A 152 12.99 46.65 19.45
N VAL A 153 13.40 47.60 18.61
CA VAL A 153 14.37 48.63 18.99
C VAL A 153 13.82 49.40 20.20
N PRO A 154 14.58 49.54 21.30
CA PRO A 154 14.11 50.27 22.48
C PRO A 154 13.83 51.73 22.11
N VAL A 155 12.62 52.20 22.43
CA VAL A 155 12.24 53.61 22.26
C VAL A 155 12.67 54.37 23.51
N ILE A 156 13.52 55.38 23.35
CA ILE A 156 13.78 56.37 24.41
C ILE A 156 12.67 57.43 24.31
N ASP A 157 11.77 57.43 25.27
CA ASP A 157 10.83 58.54 25.48
C ASP A 157 11.45 59.49 26.52
N ALA A 158 11.92 60.64 26.04
CA ALA A 158 12.45 61.69 26.89
C ALA A 158 11.68 62.98 26.59
N SER A 159 11.04 63.52 27.63
CA SER A 159 10.42 64.84 27.58
C SER A 159 11.47 65.92 27.89
N ASP A 160 11.46 67.00 27.12
CA ASP A 160 12.32 68.16 27.40
C ASP A 160 12.02 68.71 28.80
N ARG A 161 13.08 68.89 29.61
CA ARG A 161 13.01 69.60 30.88
C ARG A 161 13.55 71.00 30.69
N VAL A 162 12.70 71.99 30.84
CA VAL A 162 13.13 73.39 30.91
C VAL A 162 13.60 73.67 32.34
N LEU A 163 14.88 74.02 32.49
CA LEU A 163 15.43 74.55 33.74
C LEU A 163 15.39 76.08 33.67
N THR A 164 14.88 76.71 34.72
CA THR A 164 14.95 78.17 34.90
C THR A 164 16.08 78.53 35.85
N GLU A 165 16.79 79.62 35.56
CA GLU A 165 17.93 80.09 36.36
C GLU A 165 17.50 80.38 37.81
N GLY A 166 18.01 79.60 38.78
CA GLY A 166 17.70 79.78 40.21
C GLY A 166 17.76 78.54 41.12
N ASP A 167 17.94 77.33 40.60
CA ASP A 167 18.23 76.10 41.38
C ASP A 167 19.72 75.93 41.70
#